data_AF-A0A5Q2NQ77-F1
#
_entry.id   AF-A0A5Q2NQ77-F1
#
_cell.length_a   1.000
_cell.length_b   1.000
_cell.length_c   1.000
_cell.angle_alpha   90.00
_cell.angle_beta   90.00
_cell.angle_gamma   90.00
#
_symmetry.space_group_name_H-M   'P 1'
#
loop_
_entity.id
_entity.type
_entity.pdbx_description
1 polymer ?
#
loop_
_entity_poly.entity_id
_entity_poly.type
_entity_poly.pdbx_seq_one_letter_code
_entity_poly.pdbx_strand_id
1 'polypeptide(L)' 'MRRLLNLELDDATTQRLLEIARRHCKLVLEYGDKSTPTHRREAIKGEIEALRAERESILDLEGMK' A
#
# COMPACT_ATOMS: atom_id res chain seq x y z
N MET A 1 -1.76 -12.77 10.69
CA MET A 1 -1.22 -11.39 10.81
C MET A 1 0.19 -11.47 11.35
N ARG A 2 1.20 -11.19 10.52
CA ARG A 2 2.61 -11.14 10.95
C ARG A 2 2.79 -9.81 11.71
N ARG A 3 3.09 -9.87 13.02
CA ARG A 3 3.40 -8.67 13.81
C ARG A 3 4.83 -8.27 13.49
N LEU A 4 4.99 -7.22 12.69
CA LEU A 4 6.28 -6.56 12.46
C LEU A 4 6.52 -5.59 13.63
N LEU A 5 6.71 -6.15 14.82
CA LEU A 5 7.29 -5.43 15.95
C LEU A 5 8.80 -5.77 15.87
N ASN A 6 9.66 -4.76 15.70
CA ASN A 6 11.13 -4.81 15.55
C ASN A 6 11.69 -4.64 14.12
N LEU A 7 11.10 -3.80 13.27
CA LEU A 7 11.78 -3.31 12.07
C LEU A 7 12.35 -1.92 12.33
N GLU A 8 13.68 -1.81 12.33
CA GLU A 8 14.35 -0.53 12.17
C GLU A 8 14.28 -0.14 10.69
N LEU A 9 13.60 0.96 10.41
CA LEU A 9 13.43 1.47 9.05
C LEU A 9 14.21 2.76 8.93
N ASP A 10 14.98 2.92 7.87
CA ASP A 10 15.56 4.23 7.55
C ASP A 10 14.48 5.23 7.11
N ASP A 11 14.82 6.51 7.10
CA ASP A 11 13.90 7.59 6.76
C ASP A 11 13.36 7.45 5.33
N ALA A 12 14.20 6.97 4.39
CA ALA A 12 13.81 6.78 3.00
C ALA A 12 12.75 5.69 2.84
N THR A 13 12.93 4.56 3.53
CA THR A 13 12.00 3.43 3.54
C THR A 13 10.71 3.80 4.24
N THR A 14 10.80 4.51 5.37
CA THR A 14 9.65 5.07 6.08
C THR A 14 8.84 5.98 5.17
N GLN A 15 9.48 6.91 4.48
CA GLN A 15 8.82 7.82 3.55
C GLN A 15 8.12 7.07 2.41
N ARG A 16 8.77 6.05 1.84
CA ARG A 16 8.17 5.24 0.77
C ARG A 16 6.94 4.46 1.25
N LEU A 17 7.00 3.87 2.44
CA LEU A 17 5.85 3.18 3.05
C LEU A 17 4.69 4.15 3.33
N LEU A 18 4.98 5.37 3.78
CA LEU A 18 3.98 6.42 3.97
C LEU A 18 3.32 6.82 2.65
N GLU A 19 4.08 6.91 1.55
CA GLU A 19 3.53 7.20 0.22
C GLU A 19 2.61 6.10 -0.28
N ILE A 20 2.98 4.84 -0.11
CA ILE A 20 2.14 3.68 -0.42
C ILE A 20 0.84 3.76 0.40
N ALA A 21 0.93 4.00 1.71
CA ALA A 21 -0.23 4.13 2.58
C ALA A 21 -1.16 5.27 2.14
N ARG A 22 -0.61 6.45 1.83
CA ARG A 22 -1.39 7.60 1.33
C ARG A 22 -2.12 7.26 0.03
N ARG A 23 -1.46 6.61 -0.94
CA ARG A 23 -2.09 6.21 -2.20
C ARG A 23 -3.18 5.18 -1.97
N HIS A 24 -2.93 4.18 -1.12
CA HIS A 24 -3.92 3.18 -0.75
C HIS A 24 -5.18 3.81 -0.16
N CYS A 25 -5.04 4.73 0.81
CA CYS A 25 -6.18 5.42 1.41
C CYS A 25 -6.98 6.21 0.37
N LYS A 26 -6.32 6.93 -0.54
CA LYS A 26 -7.01 7.67 -1.62
C LYS A 26 -7.83 6.75 -2.52
N LEU A 27 -7.25 5.61 -2.93
CA LEU A 27 -7.93 4.64 -3.77
C LEU A 27 -9.13 4.00 -3.07
N VAL A 28 -9.02 3.69 -1.77
CA VAL A 28 -10.15 3.17 -0.98
C VAL A 28 -11.28 4.18 -0.88
N LEU A 29 -10.96 5.47 -0.69
CA LEU A 29 -11.96 6.54 -0.68
C LEU A 29 -12.65 6.66 -2.04
N GLU A 30 -11.89 6.64 -3.14
CA GLU A 30 -12.46 6.67 -4.49
C GLU A 30 -13.34 5.45 -4.77
N TYR A 31 -12.91 4.26 -4.35
CA TYR A 31 -13.67 3.02 -4.54
C TYR A 31 -15.05 3.08 -3.85
N GLY A 32 -15.07 3.64 -2.64
CA GLY A 32 -16.28 3.80 -1.82
C GLY A 32 -17.19 4.93 -2.27
N ASP A 33 -16.71 5.83 -3.13
CA ASP A 33 -17.54 6.90 -3.70
C ASP A 33 -18.64 6.31 -4.61
N LYS A 34 -19.87 6.80 -4.44
CA LYS A 34 -21.04 6.35 -5.20
C LYS A 34 -20.96 6.74 -6.67
N SER A 35 -20.27 7.83 -6.98
CA SER A 35 -20.07 8.34 -8.34
C SER A 35 -19.03 7.54 -9.13
N THR A 36 -18.19 6.75 -8.46
CA THR A 36 -17.15 5.95 -9.11
C THR A 36 -17.75 4.85 -9.99
N PRO A 37 -17.47 4.85 -11.31
CA PRO A 37 -17.96 3.82 -12.23
C PRO A 37 -17.42 2.42 -11.93
N THR A 38 -18.15 1.38 -12.33
CA THR A 38 -17.74 -0.03 -12.11
C THR A 38 -16.37 -0.37 -12.68
N HIS A 39 -16.07 0.04 -13.92
CA HIS A 39 -14.77 -0.22 -14.54
C HIS A 39 -13.61 0.43 -13.75
N ARG A 40 -13.86 1.60 -13.15
CA ARG A 40 -12.87 2.28 -12.31
C ARG A 40 -12.66 1.54 -11.00
N ARG A 41 -13.74 1.04 -10.38
CA ARG A 41 -13.65 0.18 -9.18
C ARG A 41 -12.83 -1.08 -9.43
N GLU A 42 -12.94 -1.69 -10.61
CA GLU A 42 -12.11 -2.85 -11.00
C GLU A 42 -10.63 -2.46 -11.13
N ALA A 43 -10.33 -1.34 -11.80
CA ALA A 43 -8.96 -0.82 -11.89
C ALA A 43 -8.36 -0.53 -10.50
N ILE A 44 -9.15 0.10 -9.61
CA ILE A 44 -8.72 0.40 -8.23
C ILE A 44 -8.32 -0.87 -7.47
N LYS A 45 -9.06 -1.98 -7.64
CA LYS A 45 -8.68 -3.26 -7.01
C LYS A 45 -7.27 -3.69 -7.45
N GLY A 46 -6.98 -3.63 -8.75
CA GLY A 46 -5.65 -3.95 -9.29
C GLY A 46 -4.56 -3.04 -8.74
N GLU A 47 -4.82 -1.73 -8.67
CA GLU A 47 -3.87 -0.76 -8.09
C GLU A 47 -3.62 -1.03 -6.59
N ILE A 48 -4.66 -1.37 -5.82
CA ILE A 48 -4.52 -1.71 -4.40
C ILE A 48 -3.67 -2.97 -4.23
N GLU A 49 -3.87 -4.00 -5.05
CA GLU A 49 -3.02 -5.21 -5.00
C GLU A 49 -1.57 -4.91 -5.37
N ALA A 50 -1.32 -4.04 -6.37
CA ALA A 50 0.02 -3.60 -6.71
C ALA A 50 0.71 -2.86 -5.55
N LEU A 51 -0.01 -1.97 -4.86
CA LEU A 51 0.50 -1.27 -3.67
C LEU A 51 0.81 -2.22 -2.51
N ARG A 52 0.01 -3.28 -2.34
CA ARG A 52 0.27 -4.32 -1.33
C ARG A 52 1.54 -5.09 -1.66
N ALA A 53 1.71 -5.51 -2.92
CA ALA A 53 2.91 -6.19 -3.38
C ALA A 53 4.17 -5.31 -3.22
N GLU A 54 4.09 -4.02 -3.53
CA GLU A 54 5.20 -3.09 -3.31
C GLU A 54 5.56 -2.98 -1.83
N ARG A 55 4.55 -2.84 -0.95
CA ARG A 55 4.77 -2.83 0.50
C ARG A 55 5.43 -4.12 0.99
N GLU A 56 4.97 -5.27 0.53
CA GLU A 56 5.53 -6.57 0.91
C GLU A 56 6.98 -6.70 0.48
N SER A 57 7.31 -6.30 -0.75
CA SER A 57 8.69 -6.27 -1.26
C SER A 57 9.60 -5.40 -0.38
N ILE A 58 9.17 -4.20 0.01
CA ILE A 58 9.94 -3.32 0.90
C ILE A 58 10.16 -3.99 2.27
N LEU A 59 9.13 -4.58 2.85
CA LEU A 59 9.23 -5.16 4.19
C LEU A 59 10.03 -6.47 4.22
N ASP A 60 9.98 -7.27 3.15
CA ASP A 60 10.83 -8.46 3.02
C ASP A 60 12.31 -8.05 2.83
N LEU A 61 12.60 -7.00 2.06
CA LEU A 61 13.95 -6.46 1.89
C LEU A 61 14.56 -6.00 3.23
N GLU A 62 13.78 -5.31 4.07
CA GLU A 62 14.25 -4.87 5.38
C GLU A 62 14.33 -6.02 6.41
N GLY A 63 13.48 -7.05 6.30
CA GLY A 63 13.54 -8.22 7.17
C GLY A 63 14.66 -9.22 6.85
N MET A 64 15.32 -9.06 5.70
CA MET A 64 16.50 -9.85 5.30
C MET A 64 17.83 -9.18 5.68
N LYS A 65 17.81 -7.93 6.15
CA LYS A 65 19.00 -7.23 6.68
C LYS A 65 19.23 -7.61 8.14
#